data_AF-A0A349VYJ5-F1
#
_entry.id   AF-A0A349VYJ5-F1
#
_cell.length_a   1.000
_cell.length_b   1.000
_cell.length_c   1.000
_cell.angle_alpha   90.00
_cell.angle_beta   90.00
_cell.angle_gamma   90.00
#
_symmetry.space_group_name_H-M   'P 1'
#
loop_
_entity.id
_entity.type
_entity.pdbx_description
1 polymer ?
#
loop_
_entity_poly.entity_id
_entity_poly.type
_entity_poly.pdbx_seq_one_letter_code
_entity_poly.pdbx_strand_id
1 'polypeptide(L)' 'FIHESYIGSQFTGKIEAETTVDGKPAIVPSIEGWARITGYNTIFLDDEDPYFGGFQVI' A
#
# COMPACT_ATOMS: atom_id res chain seq x y z
N PHE A 1 2.74 10.67 -14.51
CA PHE A 1 4.05 10.18 -14.04
C PHE A 1 3.99 8.67 -13.93
N ILE A 2 5.02 7.94 -14.35
CA ILE A 2 5.11 6.48 -14.15
C ILE A 2 6.18 6.23 -13.09
N HIS A 3 5.82 5.53 -12.02
CA HIS A 3 6.74 5.04 -11.00
C HIS A 3 7.00 3.55 -11.21
N GLU A 4 8.27 3.16 -11.30
CA GLU A 4 8.68 1.76 -11.41
C GLU A 4 9.33 1.30 -10.11
N SER A 5 8.85 0.17 -9.58
CA SER A 5 9.40 -0.43 -8.36
C SER A 5 10.67 -1.21 -8.64
N TYR A 6 11.37 -1.62 -7.58
CA TYR A 6 12.58 -2.46 -7.69
C TYR A 6 12.34 -3.79 -8.42
N ILE A 7 11.11 -4.32 -8.38
CA ILE A 7 10.74 -5.58 -9.06
C ILE A 7 10.06 -5.35 -10.43
N GLY A 8 10.11 -4.11 -10.95
CA GLY A 8 9.57 -3.77 -12.27
C GLY A 8 8.06 -3.56 -12.31
N SER A 9 7.36 -3.55 -11.17
CA SER A 9 5.93 -3.20 -11.15
C SER A 9 5.76 -1.70 -11.39
N GLN A 10 4.73 -1.29 -12.12
CA GLN A 10 4.50 0.11 -12.47
C GLN A 10 3.20 0.65 -11.87
N PHE A 11 3.26 1.91 -11.42
CA PHE A 11 2.12 2.71 -11.01
C PHE A 11 2.07 4.01 -11.81
N THR A 12 0.88 4.41 -12.26
CA THR A 12 0.68 5.68 -12.97
C THR A 12 0.11 6.72 -12.01
N GLY A 13 0.88 7.75 -11.72
CA GLY A 13 0.43 8.89 -10.91
C GLY A 13 -0.01 10.09 -11.76
N LYS A 14 -1.05 10.80 -11.32
CA LYS A 14 -1.53 12.05 -11.93
C LYS A 14 -1.88 13.08 -10.86
N ILE A 15 -1.62 14.35 -11.16
CA ILE A 15 -2.16 15.48 -10.38
C ILE A 15 -3.55 15.76 -10.94
N GLU A 16 -4.59 15.48 -10.15
CA GLU A 16 -5.98 15.72 -10.57
C GLU A 16 -6.37 17.18 -10.40
N ALA A 17 -5.90 17.81 -9.32
CA ALA A 17 -6.13 19.22 -9.03
C ALA A 17 -5.06 19.78 -8.10
N GLU A 18 -4.91 21.10 -8.13
CA GLU A 18 -4.26 21.86 -7.06
C GLU A 18 -5.30 22.20 -5.98
N THR A 19 -4.85 22.28 -4.73
CA THR A 19 -5.71 22.62 -3.59
C THR A 19 -4.89 23.29 -2.49
N THR A 20 -5.50 23.56 -1.34
CA THR A 20 -4.80 24.02 -0.14
C THR A 20 -5.19 23.20 1.08
N VAL A 21 -4.22 22.94 1.96
CA VAL A 21 -4.45 22.30 3.27
C VAL A 21 -3.79 23.18 4.32
N ASP A 22 -4.58 23.64 5.30
CA ASP A 22 -4.10 24.56 6.35
C ASP A 22 -3.38 25.80 5.77
N GLY A 23 -3.97 26.38 4.71
CA GLY A 23 -3.43 27.55 4.01
C GLY A 23 -2.18 27.30 3.17
N LYS A 24 -1.68 26.06 3.06
CA LYS A 24 -0.49 25.71 2.28
C LYS A 24 -0.87 25.12 0.92
N PRO A 25 -0.15 25.45 -0.16
CA PRO A 25 -0.35 24.81 -1.47
C PRO A 25 -0.23 23.29 -1.38
N ALA A 26 -1.14 22.58 -2.04
CA ALA A 26 -1.23 21.12 -2.04
C ALA A 26 -1.81 20.62 -3.37
N ILE A 27 -1.88 19.30 -3.54
CA ILE A 27 -2.49 18.65 -4.70
C ILE A 27 -3.48 17.57 -4.27
N VAL A 28 -4.40 17.23 -5.17
CA VAL A 28 -5.20 16.00 -5.14
C VAL A 28 -4.54 15.00 -6.10
N PRO A 29 -3.76 14.02 -5.61
CA PRO A 29 -3.14 13.02 -6.47
C PRO A 29 -4.08 11.84 -6.73
N SER A 30 -3.95 11.23 -7.90
CA SER A 30 -4.45 9.87 -8.18
C SER A 30 -3.29 8.94 -8.49
N ILE A 31 -3.41 7.67 -8.08
CA ILE A 31 -2.46 6.61 -8.37
C ILE A 31 -3.24 5.43 -8.97
N GLU A 32 -2.87 5.00 -10.16
CA GLU A 32 -3.38 3.83 -10.84
C GLU A 32 -2.37 2.68 -10.75
N GLY A 33 -2.87 1.48 -10.48
CA GLY A 33 -2.12 0.24 -10.49
C GLY A 33 -3.09 -0.93 -10.62
N TRP A 34 -2.59 -2.15 -10.45
CA TRP A 34 -3.42 -3.34 -10.50
C TRP A 34 -3.10 -4.30 -9.35
N ALA A 35 -4.09 -5.09 -8.98
CA ALA A 35 -3.95 -6.17 -8.00
C ALA A 35 -4.57 -7.45 -8.56
N ARG A 36 -4.14 -8.60 -8.04
CA ARG A 36 -4.71 -9.91 -8.38
C ARG A 36 -5.07 -10.64 -7.09
N ILE A 37 -6.14 -11.43 -7.16
CA ILE A 37 -6.49 -12.37 -6.10
C ILE A 37 -5.40 -13.44 -6.05
N THR A 38 -4.76 -13.61 -4.89
CA THR A 38 -3.70 -14.61 -4.69
C THR A 38 -4.18 -15.82 -3.87
N GLY A 39 -5.32 -15.70 -3.18
CA GLY A 39 -5.92 -16.81 -2.43
C GLY A 39 -7.06 -16.37 -1.52
N TYR A 40 -7.75 -17.35 -0.95
CA TYR A 40 -8.72 -17.18 0.12
C TYR A 40 -8.23 -17.99 1.32
N ASN A 41 -7.91 -17.31 2.40
CA ASN A 41 -7.24 -17.92 3.55
C ASN A 41 -8.17 -17.96 4.75
N THR A 42 -8.18 -19.10 5.45
CA THR A 42 -8.66 -19.19 6.83
C THR A 42 -7.42 -19.33 7.71
N ILE A 43 -7.16 -18.33 8.55
CA ILE A 43 -5.99 -18.28 9.43
C ILE A 43 -6.46 -18.60 10.84
N PHE A 44 -5.83 -19.57 11.49
CA PHE A 44 -6.11 -19.96 12.88
C PHE A 44 -5.01 -19.43 13.78
N LEU A 45 -5.41 -18.91 14.95
CA LEU A 45 -4.51 -18.42 15.99
C LEU A 45 -4.85 -19.15 17.28
N ASP A 46 -3.82 -19.68 17.94
CA ASP A 46 -3.89 -20.37 19.22
C ASP A 46 -3.20 -19.47 20.26
N ASP A 47 -3.84 -19.22 21.40
CA ASP A 47 -3.29 -18.38 22.46
C ASP A 47 -2.17 -19.09 23.24
N GLU A 48 -2.03 -20.41 23.10
CA GLU A 48 -0.89 -21.17 23.61
C GLU A 48 0.35 -21.09 22.69
N ASP A 49 0.20 -20.63 21.43
CA ASP A 49 1.34 -20.43 20.53
C ASP A 49 2.18 -19.22 20.97
N PRO A 50 3.46 -19.40 21.35
CA PRO A 50 4.33 -18.30 21.78
C PRO A 50 4.54 -17.21 20.71
N TYR A 51 4.17 -17.49 19.45
CA TYR A 51 4.30 -16.59 18.31
C TYR A 51 2.94 -16.18 17.71
N PHE A 52 1.83 -16.32 18.43
CA PHE A 52 0.49 -15.95 17.92
C PHE A 52 0.41 -14.49 17.42
N GLY A 53 1.20 -13.59 18.01
CA GLY A 53 1.30 -12.18 17.62
C GLY A 53 2.31 -11.89 16.49
N GLY A 54 2.98 -12.92 15.97
CA GLY A 54 4.11 -12.80 15.05
C GLY A 54 5.41 -12.37 15.73
N PHE A 55 6.52 -12.45 15.00
CA PHE A 55 7.82 -11.93 15.43
C PHE A 55 8.59 -11.40 14.21
N GLN A 56 9.59 -10.57 14.47
CA GLN A 56 10.53 -10.09 13.47
C GLN A 56 11.95 -10.28 14.02
N VAL A 57 12.86 -10.74 13.16
CA VAL A 57 14.29 -10.78 13.47
C VAL A 57 14.91 -9.51 12.91
N ILE A 58 15.55 -8.73 13.76
CA ILE A 58 16.31 -7.51 13.41
C ILE A 58 17.77 -7.82 13.09
#